data_AF-A0A8H4ANE3-F1
#
_entry.id   AF-A0A8H4ANE3-F1
#
_cell.length_a   1.000
_cell.length_b   1.000
_cell.length_c   1.000
_cell.angle_alpha   90.00
_cell.angle_beta   90.00
_cell.angle_gamma   90.00
#
_symmetry.space_group_name_H-M   'P 1'
#
loop_
_entity.id
_entity.type
_entity.pdbx_description
1 polymer ?
#
loop_
_entity_poly.entity_id
_entity_poly.type
_entity_poly.pdbx_seq_one_letter_code
_entity_poly.pdbx_strand_id
1 'polypeptide(L)'
;MELLDIGRHCANPDCKRLDYLPTKCQYCKKEYCFDHSKPSEHNCNDAPSGDGERVPTCPLCGTPVPIVRGEDPNLRMEQHIAKGCHPPPATVSSKPFNSCSFSRCKERVAIRLTCSGCGKNYCIKHRLEPDHMCDKLKKGNKIMPSASELVTNEPKSKSNPKPTSKPTVKKPKKSIKAWFKKIFK
;
A
#
# COMPACT_ATOMS: atom_id res chain seq x y z
N MET A 1 -10.62 -27.40 -18.98
CA MET A 1 -10.55 -26.71 -17.67
C MET A 1 -11.59 -25.62 -17.73
N GLU A 2 -12.71 -25.78 -17.01
CA GLU A 2 -13.78 -24.78 -17.00
C GLU A 2 -13.25 -23.50 -16.33
N LEU A 3 -13.23 -22.42 -17.10
CA LEU A 3 -12.83 -21.10 -16.62
C LEU A 3 -13.90 -20.64 -15.64
N LEU A 4 -13.57 -20.80 -14.36
CA LEU A 4 -14.36 -20.42 -13.21
C LEU A 4 -14.96 -19.02 -13.42
N ASP A 5 -16.21 -18.86 -13.00
CA ASP A 5 -17.09 -17.69 -13.10
C ASP A 5 -16.50 -16.46 -12.38
N ILE A 6 -15.41 -15.90 -12.94
CA ILE A 6 -14.64 -14.81 -12.36
C ILE A 6 -15.20 -13.49 -12.88
N GLY A 7 -15.96 -12.82 -12.03
CA GLY A 7 -16.54 -11.51 -12.30
C GLY A 7 -18.03 -11.46 -11.95
N ARG A 8 -18.61 -10.26 -11.93
CA ARG A 8 -20.06 -10.08 -11.76
C ARG A 8 -20.57 -9.15 -12.85
N HIS A 9 -21.77 -9.45 -13.33
CA HIS A 9 -22.44 -8.61 -14.30
C HIS A 9 -23.07 -7.40 -13.60
N CYS A 10 -22.99 -6.24 -14.27
CA CYS A 10 -23.65 -5.03 -13.81
C CYS A 10 -25.16 -5.25 -13.69
N ALA A 11 -25.75 -4.89 -12.54
CA ALA A 11 -27.18 -5.01 -12.29
C ALA A 11 -28.02 -3.95 -13.03
N ASN A 12 -27.39 -2.99 -13.72
CA ASN A 12 -28.09 -2.03 -14.58
C ASN A 12 -28.61 -2.76 -15.84
N PRO A 13 -29.93 -2.73 -16.13
CA PRO A 13 -30.52 -3.43 -17.28
C PRO A 13 -29.87 -3.11 -18.63
N ASP A 14 -29.39 -1.88 -18.81
CA ASP A 14 -28.82 -1.39 -20.08
C ASP A 14 -27.36 -1.81 -20.28
N CYS A 15 -26.61 -2.08 -19.21
CA CYS A 15 -25.17 -2.32 -19.30
C CYS A 15 -24.82 -3.81 -19.34
N LYS A 16 -25.36 -4.62 -18.41
CA LYS A 16 -25.09 -6.06 -18.21
C LYS A 16 -23.63 -6.52 -18.44
N ARG A 17 -22.66 -5.61 -18.31
CA ARG A 17 -21.24 -5.87 -18.57
C ARG A 17 -20.65 -6.69 -17.44
N LEU A 18 -19.83 -7.69 -17.77
CA LEU A 18 -19.02 -8.43 -16.80
C LEU A 18 -17.88 -7.53 -16.30
N ASP A 19 -17.86 -7.26 -15.00
CA ASP A 19 -16.81 -6.52 -14.32
C ASP A 19 -16.08 -7.45 -13.34
N TYR A 20 -14.75 -7.33 -13.28
CA TYR A 20 -13.91 -8.14 -12.38
C TYR A 20 -13.76 -7.50 -11.00
N LEU A 21 -14.10 -6.21 -10.88
CA LEU A 21 -14.13 -5.44 -9.64
C LEU A 21 -15.53 -4.84 -9.42
N PRO A 22 -16.56 -5.70 -9.27
CA PRO A 22 -17.92 -5.21 -9.03
C PRO A 22 -18.01 -4.40 -7.74
N THR A 23 -18.60 -3.22 -7.85
CA THR A 23 -18.82 -2.32 -6.71
C THR A 23 -20.25 -2.50 -6.19
N LYS A 24 -20.41 -2.61 -4.87
CA LYS A 24 -21.72 -2.71 -4.23
C LYS A 24 -22.24 -1.32 -3.90
N CYS A 25 -23.44 -0.99 -4.40
CA CYS A 25 -24.09 0.25 -4.03
C CYS A 25 -24.44 0.24 -2.53
N GLN A 26 -24.14 1.33 -1.82
CA GLN A 26 -24.38 1.45 -0.38
C GLN A 26 -25.88 1.49 -0.02
N TYR A 27 -26.74 1.78 -1.00
CA TYR A 27 -28.18 1.95 -0.82
C TYR A 27 -28.95 0.70 -1.24
N CYS A 28 -28.94 0.36 -2.54
CA CYS A 28 -29.69 -0.79 -3.07
C CYS A 28 -28.95 -2.14 -2.95
N LYS A 29 -27.69 -2.15 -2.48
CA LYS A 29 -26.84 -3.35 -2.27
C LYS A 29 -26.59 -4.23 -3.51
N LYS A 30 -26.98 -3.77 -4.70
CA LYS A 30 -26.70 -4.43 -5.99
C LYS A 30 -25.27 -4.16 -6.45
N GLU A 31 -24.76 -5.05 -7.29
CA GLU A 31 -23.41 -5.01 -7.86
C GLU A 31 -23.41 -4.31 -9.22
N TYR A 32 -22.52 -3.34 -9.40
CA TYR A 32 -22.40 -2.53 -10.61
C TYR A 32 -20.95 -2.48 -11.09
N CYS A 33 -20.78 -2.32 -12.40
CA CYS A 33 -19.47 -2.08 -13.01
C CYS A 33 -18.94 -0.69 -12.62
N PHE A 34 -17.67 -0.41 -12.96
CA PHE A 34 -17.01 0.87 -12.64
C PHE A 34 -17.84 2.10 -13.08
N ASP A 35 -18.37 2.08 -14.31
CA ASP A 35 -19.16 3.18 -14.89
C ASP A 35 -20.48 3.42 -14.16
N HIS A 36 -21.12 2.37 -13.62
CA HIS A 36 -22.42 2.45 -12.94
C HIS A 36 -22.32 2.42 -11.41
N SER A 37 -21.13 2.68 -10.86
CA SER A 37 -20.86 2.60 -9.42
C SER A 37 -21.59 3.67 -8.59
N LYS A 38 -21.91 4.82 -9.18
CA LYS A 38 -22.58 5.94 -8.49
C LYS A 38 -24.11 5.76 -8.51
N PRO A 39 -24.83 6.23 -7.47
CA PRO A 39 -26.28 6.15 -7.41
C PRO A 39 -27.00 6.84 -8.58
N SER A 40 -26.44 7.95 -9.09
CA SER A 40 -26.99 8.71 -10.22
C SER A 40 -26.91 7.95 -11.54
N GLU A 41 -25.92 7.06 -11.71
CA GLU A 41 -25.66 6.37 -12.98
C GLU A 41 -26.56 5.12 -13.15
N HIS A 42 -27.04 4.54 -12.05
CA HIS A 42 -27.96 3.39 -12.08
C HIS A 42 -29.36 3.70 -11.56
N ASN A 43 -29.72 5.00 -11.47
CA ASN A 43 -31.01 5.49 -10.97
C ASN A 43 -31.44 4.77 -9.68
N CYS A 44 -30.59 4.86 -8.66
CA CYS A 44 -30.80 4.14 -7.41
C CYS A 44 -32.06 4.64 -6.68
N ASN A 45 -33.09 3.79 -6.59
CA ASN A 45 -34.32 4.12 -5.87
C ASN A 45 -34.12 4.40 -4.37
N ASP A 46 -33.15 3.73 -3.75
CA ASP A 46 -32.88 3.83 -2.31
C ASP A 46 -31.90 4.96 -1.95
N ALA A 47 -31.41 5.71 -2.93
CA ALA A 47 -30.42 6.75 -2.68
C ALA A 47 -31.10 8.02 -2.13
N PRO A 48 -30.52 8.66 -1.09
CA PRO A 48 -30.97 9.96 -0.65
C PRO A 48 -30.78 10.97 -1.78
N SER A 49 -31.64 11.98 -1.88
CA SER A 49 -31.65 13.01 -2.93
C SER A 49 -30.41 13.92 -2.96
N GLY A 50 -29.37 13.64 -2.16
CA GLY A 50 -28.14 14.40 -2.07
C GLY A 50 -26.89 13.53 -2.27
N ASP A 51 -25.75 14.18 -2.49
CA ASP A 51 -24.44 13.59 -2.80
C ASP A 51 -23.83 12.76 -1.64
N GLY A 52 -24.56 11.81 -1.06
CA GLY A 52 -24.12 10.96 0.04
C GLY A 52 -23.65 11.75 1.26
N GLU A 53 -24.54 11.89 2.25
CA GLU A 53 -24.31 12.48 3.57
C GLU A 53 -22.83 12.53 3.99
N ARG A 54 -22.14 13.62 3.67
CA ARG A 54 -20.73 13.78 4.03
C ARG A 54 -20.70 14.12 5.50
N VAL A 55 -19.99 13.32 6.29
CA VAL A 55 -19.76 13.59 7.71
C VAL A 55 -19.07 14.96 7.86
N PRO A 56 -19.73 15.98 8.45
CA PRO A 56 -19.13 17.30 8.56
C PRO A 56 -18.02 17.28 9.60
N THR A 57 -16.96 18.02 9.31
CA THR A 57 -15.85 18.25 10.24
C THR A 57 -16.15 19.45 11.12
N CYS A 58 -15.93 19.31 12.43
CA CYS A 58 -16.11 20.42 13.36
C CYS A 58 -15.04 21.51 13.12
N PRO A 59 -15.41 22.79 13.00
CA PRO A 59 -14.45 23.88 12.77
C PRO A 59 -13.57 24.19 14.00
N LEU A 60 -13.98 23.79 15.21
CA LEU A 60 -13.23 24.07 16.44
C LEU A 60 -12.14 23.03 16.72
N CYS A 61 -12.42 21.75 16.46
CA CYS A 61 -11.51 20.66 16.79
C CYS A 61 -10.97 19.87 15.58
N GLY A 62 -11.52 20.10 14.38
CA GLY A 62 -11.14 19.38 13.16
C GLY A 62 -11.58 17.91 13.12
N THR A 63 -12.33 17.43 14.11
CA THR A 63 -12.78 16.03 14.18
C THR A 63 -14.04 15.84 13.32
N PRO A 64 -14.13 14.75 12.54
CA PRO A 64 -15.37 14.40 11.85
C PRO A 64 -16.45 14.04 12.87
N VAL A 65 -17.60 14.71 12.79
CA VAL A 65 -18.72 14.52 13.72
C VAL A 65 -19.74 13.56 13.09
N PRO A 66 -19.86 12.31 13.56
CA PRO A 66 -20.77 11.33 12.97
C PRO A 66 -22.23 11.75 13.19
N ILE A 67 -22.98 11.80 12.09
CA ILE A 67 -24.42 12.13 12.04
C ILE A 67 -25.19 10.85 11.72
N VAL A 68 -26.30 10.62 12.42
CA VAL A 68 -27.23 9.54 12.10
C VAL A 68 -28.14 9.97 10.95
N ARG A 69 -28.50 9.03 10.06
CA ARG A 69 -29.39 9.34 8.92
C ARG A 69 -30.69 9.99 9.41
N GLY A 70 -30.99 11.19 8.90
CA GLY A 70 -32.19 11.97 9.26
C GLY A 70 -32.01 12.95 10.42
N GLU A 71 -30.85 12.99 11.07
CA GLU A 71 -30.52 14.02 12.06
C GLU A 71 -29.95 15.26 11.37
N ASP A 72 -30.34 16.46 11.83
CA ASP A 72 -29.83 17.71 11.27
C ASP A 72 -28.34 17.91 11.63
N PRO A 73 -27.47 18.19 10.64
CA PRO A 73 -26.05 18.41 10.88
C PRO A 73 -25.73 19.53 11.87
N ASN A 74 -26.53 20.60 11.91
CA ASN A 74 -26.28 21.74 12.79
C ASN A 74 -26.60 21.35 14.24
N LEU A 75 -27.75 20.72 14.47
CA LEU A 75 -28.13 20.26 15.82
C LEU A 75 -27.11 19.26 16.38
N ARG A 76 -26.64 18.34 15.55
CA ARG A 76 -25.62 17.35 15.95
C ARG A 76 -24.26 18.00 16.25
N MET A 77 -23.92 19.06 15.52
CA MET A 77 -22.73 19.87 15.75
C MET A 77 -22.85 20.68 17.06
N GLU A 78 -24.01 21.28 17.34
CA GLU A 78 -24.29 21.98 18.59
C GLU A 78 -24.16 21.05 19.79
N GLN A 79 -24.73 19.84 19.72
CA GLN A 79 -24.55 18.83 20.77
C GLN A 79 -23.08 18.44 20.97
N HIS A 80 -22.29 18.36 19.89
CA HIS A 80 -20.86 18.08 20.00
C HIS A 80 -20.13 19.22 20.71
N ILE A 81 -20.46 20.47 20.39
CA ILE A 81 -19.88 21.66 21.02
C ILE A 81 -20.27 21.74 22.50
N ALA A 82 -21.56 21.51 22.81
CA ALA A 82 -22.10 21.57 24.16
C ALA A 82 -21.56 20.47 25.10
N LYS A 83 -21.27 19.27 24.57
CA LYS A 83 -20.70 18.16 25.35
C LYS A 83 -19.21 18.31 25.65
N GLY A 84 -18.57 19.37 25.16
CA GLY A 84 -17.12 19.58 25.29
C GLY A 84 -16.40 19.21 24.01
N CYS A 85 -16.18 20.21 23.17
CA CYS A 85 -15.38 20.09 21.95
C CYS A 85 -13.90 20.01 22.32
N HIS A 86 -13.34 18.80 22.37
CA HIS A 86 -11.92 18.59 22.57
C HIS A 86 -11.29 18.11 21.27
N PRO A 87 -10.21 18.75 20.76
CA PRO A 87 -9.41 18.13 19.72
C PRO A 87 -8.95 16.77 20.24
N PRO A 88 -8.92 15.71 19.39
CA PRO A 88 -8.28 14.47 19.78
C PRO A 88 -6.89 14.86 20.27
N PRO A 89 -6.44 14.31 21.42
CA PRO A 89 -5.10 14.59 21.90
C PRO A 89 -4.20 14.40 20.71
N ALA A 90 -3.35 15.39 20.39
CA ALA A 90 -2.48 15.34 19.24
C ALA A 90 -1.73 14.02 19.35
N THR A 91 -2.24 12.98 18.68
CA THR A 91 -1.51 11.75 18.56
C THR A 91 -0.48 12.17 17.53
N VAL A 92 0.61 12.77 18.00
CA VAL A 92 1.92 12.23 17.73
C VAL A 92 1.78 10.74 18.02
N SER A 93 1.17 10.05 17.06
CA SER A 93 1.18 8.63 16.94
C SER A 93 2.64 8.38 16.66
N SER A 94 3.43 8.41 17.73
CA SER A 94 4.76 7.86 17.86
C SER A 94 4.61 6.34 17.72
N LYS A 95 3.94 5.91 16.64
CA LYS A 95 3.87 4.53 16.23
C LYS A 95 5.31 4.10 16.20
N PRO A 96 5.70 3.17 17.07
CA PRO A 96 7.10 2.90 17.29
C PRO A 96 7.66 2.38 15.98
N PHE A 97 8.45 3.21 15.29
CA PHE A 97 9.12 2.77 14.08
C PHE A 97 10.07 1.65 14.47
N ASN A 98 9.89 0.49 13.84
CA ASN A 98 10.63 -0.73 14.12
C ASN A 98 11.95 -0.69 13.38
N SER A 99 13.05 -0.91 14.09
CA SER A 99 14.39 -0.90 13.51
C SER A 99 14.70 -2.20 12.79
N CYS A 100 15.38 -2.07 11.65
CA CYS A 100 15.94 -3.22 10.95
C CYS A 100 17.02 -3.91 11.81
N SER A 101 16.95 -5.24 11.90
CA SER A 101 17.91 -6.06 12.64
C SER A 101 19.12 -6.48 11.79
N PHE A 102 19.17 -6.08 10.50
CA PHE A 102 20.30 -6.37 9.63
C PHE A 102 21.50 -5.48 9.97
N SER A 103 22.71 -6.06 9.96
CA SER A 103 23.93 -5.36 10.31
C SER A 103 24.12 -4.11 9.45
N ARG A 104 24.47 -2.98 10.07
CA ARG A 104 24.69 -1.67 9.42
C ARG A 104 23.45 -1.05 8.75
N CYS A 105 22.25 -1.60 8.92
CA CYS A 105 21.01 -0.97 8.48
C CYS A 105 20.42 -0.11 9.60
N LYS A 106 20.25 1.20 9.36
CA LYS A 106 19.62 2.15 10.31
C LYS A 106 18.17 2.51 9.93
N GLU A 107 17.62 1.82 8.94
CA GLU A 107 16.27 2.05 8.44
C GLU A 107 15.23 1.66 9.51
N ARG A 108 14.23 2.52 9.72
CA ARG A 108 13.13 2.25 10.64
C ARG A 108 11.82 2.22 9.86
N VAL A 109 11.02 1.18 10.06
CA VAL A 109 9.79 0.95 9.31
C VAL A 109 8.58 1.05 10.23
N ALA A 110 7.54 1.73 9.75
CA ALA A 110 6.31 1.92 10.51
C ALA A 110 5.60 0.60 10.85
N ILE A 111 5.78 -0.42 10.01
CA ILE A 111 5.21 -1.76 10.16
C ILE A 111 6.29 -2.75 10.60
N ARG A 112 5.92 -3.71 11.46
CA ARG A 112 6.81 -4.83 11.79
C ARG A 112 6.81 -5.86 10.65
N LEU A 113 7.92 -5.94 9.91
CA LEU A 113 8.19 -7.04 8.97
C LEU A 113 9.10 -8.06 9.66
N THR A 114 8.51 -9.13 10.19
CA THR A 114 9.23 -10.19 10.89
C THR A 114 9.55 -11.32 9.91
N CYS A 115 10.79 -11.79 9.90
CA CYS A 115 11.17 -12.96 9.10
C CYS A 115 10.61 -14.24 9.73
N SER A 116 9.86 -15.05 8.96
CA SER A 116 9.39 -16.39 9.37
C SER A 116 10.55 -17.32 9.73
N GLY A 117 11.74 -17.05 9.21
CA GLY A 117 12.95 -17.79 9.46
C GLY A 117 13.55 -17.49 10.85
N CYS A 118 14.18 -16.34 10.99
CA CYS A 118 14.93 -16.00 12.20
C CYS A 118 14.11 -15.24 13.26
N GLY A 119 12.85 -14.88 12.99
CA GLY A 119 11.97 -14.16 13.92
C GLY A 119 12.36 -12.70 14.19
N LYS A 120 13.37 -12.17 13.48
CA LYS A 120 13.86 -10.79 13.64
C LYS A 120 13.12 -9.81 12.72
N ASN A 121 13.10 -8.54 13.10
CA ASN A 121 12.46 -7.47 12.33
C ASN A 121 13.41 -6.87 11.28
N TYR A 122 12.92 -6.63 10.07
CA TYR A 122 13.71 -6.06 8.98
C TYR A 122 12.97 -4.94 8.25
N CYS A 123 13.72 -4.08 7.56
CA CYS A 123 13.11 -3.07 6.69
C CYS A 123 12.63 -3.65 5.36
N ILE A 124 11.95 -2.87 4.52
CA ILE A 124 11.42 -3.33 3.22
C ILE A 124 12.51 -3.92 2.32
N LYS A 125 13.73 -3.36 2.37
CA LYS A 125 14.90 -3.87 1.63
C LYS A 125 15.30 -5.26 2.14
N HIS A 126 15.48 -5.38 3.45
CA HIS A 126 15.94 -6.60 4.13
C HIS A 126 14.83 -7.59 4.52
N ARG A 127 13.61 -7.45 3.99
CA ARG A 127 12.45 -8.29 4.37
C ARG A 127 12.59 -9.75 3.92
N LEU A 128 13.34 -9.97 2.84
CA LEU A 128 13.54 -11.28 2.24
C LEU A 128 14.71 -12.01 2.92
N GLU A 129 14.61 -13.34 3.03
CA GLU A 129 15.63 -14.21 3.61
C GLU A 129 17.06 -14.03 3.06
N PRO A 130 17.28 -13.93 1.73
CA PRO A 130 18.63 -13.71 1.20
C PRO A 130 19.19 -12.32 1.54
N ASP A 131 18.35 -11.30 1.68
CA ASP A 131 18.78 -9.91 1.85
C ASP A 131 19.33 -9.66 3.26
N HIS A 132 18.81 -10.37 4.27
CA HIS A 132 19.32 -10.28 5.64
C HIS A 132 20.19 -11.44 6.11
N MET A 133 20.63 -12.32 5.18
CA MET A 133 21.41 -13.51 5.48
C MET A 133 20.78 -14.36 6.60
N CYS A 134 19.53 -14.81 6.38
CA CYS A 134 18.72 -15.47 7.39
C CYS A 134 19.43 -16.63 8.08
N ASP A 135 19.35 -16.68 9.42
CA ASP A 135 19.97 -17.74 10.22
C ASP A 135 19.35 -19.14 9.95
N LYS A 136 18.11 -19.21 9.42
CA LYS A 136 17.53 -20.49 8.98
C LYS A 136 18.23 -21.08 7.76
N LEU A 137 18.68 -20.25 6.81
CA LEU A 137 19.49 -20.72 5.66
C LEU A 137 20.81 -21.34 6.14
N LYS A 138 21.34 -20.89 7.28
CA LYS A 138 22.57 -21.44 7.88
C LYS A 138 22.37 -22.77 8.60
N LYS A 139 21.16 -23.03 9.14
CA LYS A 139 20.84 -24.29 9.83
C LYS A 139 20.41 -25.43 8.90
N GLY A 140 20.13 -25.16 7.62
CA GLY A 140 19.80 -26.17 6.61
C GLY A 140 20.99 -26.99 6.11
N ASN A 141 22.23 -26.57 6.39
CA ASN A 141 23.43 -27.30 6.02
C ASN A 141 24.01 -28.07 7.22
N LYS A 142 23.34 -29.14 7.64
CA LYS A 142 24.00 -30.26 8.34
C LYS A 142 24.09 -31.43 7.36
N ILE A 143 25.32 -31.78 7.04
CA ILE A 143 25.78 -32.80 6.08
C ILE A 143 25.38 -34.21 6.54
N MET A 144 24.97 -35.09 5.61
CA MET A 144 25.06 -36.56 5.74
C MET A 144 26.24 -37.07 4.89
N PRO A 145 26.95 -38.15 5.25
CA PRO A 145 28.17 -38.58 4.54
C PRO A 145 27.90 -39.50 3.33
N SER A 146 28.70 -39.24 2.29
CA SER A 146 29.28 -40.07 1.20
C SER A 146 28.70 -41.45 0.83
N ALA A 147 28.39 -41.62 -0.46
CA ALA A 147 28.86 -42.76 -1.26
C ALA A 147 29.27 -42.26 -2.66
N SER A 148 30.54 -42.48 -3.00
CA SER A 148 31.18 -42.22 -4.29
C SER A 148 30.69 -43.21 -5.35
N GLU A 149 30.47 -42.75 -6.58
CA GLU A 149 31.06 -43.37 -7.78
C GLU A 149 31.23 -42.31 -8.90
N LEU A 150 32.42 -42.34 -9.50
CA LEU A 150 32.88 -41.56 -10.64
C LEU A 150 32.07 -41.92 -11.90
N VAL A 151 31.90 -40.96 -12.82
CA VAL A 151 32.39 -41.10 -14.21
C VAL A 151 32.52 -39.70 -14.83
N THR A 152 33.62 -39.55 -15.54
CA THR A 152 34.19 -38.35 -16.15
C THR A 152 33.49 -37.93 -17.45
N ASN A 153 33.53 -36.63 -17.78
CA ASN A 153 34.30 -36.08 -18.91
C ASN A 153 33.94 -34.60 -19.19
N GLU A 154 34.95 -33.72 -19.07
CA GLU A 154 35.01 -32.43 -19.78
C GLU A 154 35.30 -32.67 -21.29
N PRO A 155 35.10 -31.67 -22.15
CA PRO A 155 36.31 -30.95 -22.59
C PRO A 155 36.19 -29.42 -22.54
N LYS A 156 37.34 -28.83 -22.19
CA LYS A 156 37.69 -27.41 -22.07
C LYS A 156 37.48 -26.61 -23.36
N SER A 157 37.15 -25.33 -23.19
CA SER A 157 37.84 -24.27 -23.93
C SER A 157 37.98 -23.00 -23.07
N LYS A 158 39.19 -22.45 -23.10
CA LYS A 158 39.72 -21.34 -22.29
C LYS A 158 39.43 -20.01 -22.98
N SER A 159 39.15 -18.96 -22.19
CA SER A 159 39.95 -17.72 -22.20
C SER A 159 39.41 -16.70 -21.19
N ASN A 160 40.29 -16.24 -20.31
CA ASN A 160 40.14 -15.01 -19.54
C ASN A 160 40.61 -13.84 -20.42
N PRO A 161 40.19 -12.58 -20.18
CA PRO A 161 41.07 -11.73 -19.37
C PRO A 161 40.37 -10.74 -18.42
N LYS A 162 41.10 -10.40 -17.35
CA LYS A 162 40.89 -9.28 -16.40
C LYS A 162 41.62 -8.02 -16.93
N PRO A 163 41.59 -6.86 -16.25
CA PRO A 163 40.52 -5.90 -15.94
C PRO A 163 40.70 -4.57 -16.71
N THR A 164 39.64 -3.77 -16.89
CA THR A 164 39.78 -2.31 -17.11
C THR A 164 38.62 -1.51 -16.52
N SER A 165 38.94 -0.26 -16.27
CA SER A 165 38.33 0.77 -15.44
C SER A 165 36.95 1.31 -15.86
N LYS A 166 36.27 1.90 -14.86
CA LYS A 166 35.04 2.72 -14.89
C LYS A 166 34.89 3.63 -16.13
N PRO A 167 33.64 4.03 -16.41
CA PRO A 167 33.34 5.46 -16.24
C PRO A 167 32.09 5.72 -15.40
N THR A 168 32.27 6.67 -14.49
CA THR A 168 31.24 7.37 -13.72
C THR A 168 30.36 8.22 -14.64
N VAL A 169 29.06 7.97 -14.67
CA VAL A 169 28.07 8.90 -15.25
C VAL A 169 27.80 10.01 -14.24
N LYS A 170 28.42 11.18 -14.47
CA LYS A 170 28.13 12.42 -13.76
C LYS A 170 26.77 12.94 -14.20
N LYS A 171 25.78 12.98 -13.31
CA LYS A 171 24.54 13.75 -13.51
C LYS A 171 24.85 15.25 -13.32
N PRO A 172 24.44 16.14 -14.23
CA PRO A 172 24.70 17.57 -14.07
C PRO A 172 23.78 18.18 -13.01
N LYS A 173 24.39 18.82 -12.01
CA LYS A 173 23.71 19.72 -11.08
C LYS A 173 23.37 21.01 -11.83
N LYS A 174 22.13 21.17 -12.30
CA LYS A 174 21.63 22.49 -12.73
C LYS A 174 21.18 23.26 -11.50
N SER A 175 21.97 24.29 -11.19
CA SER A 175 21.71 25.30 -10.16
C SER A 175 20.41 26.04 -10.44
N ILE A 176 19.53 26.10 -9.45
CA ILE A 176 18.19 26.72 -9.47
C ILE A 176 18.23 28.26 -9.52
N LYS A 177 19.40 28.89 -9.58
CA LYS A 177 19.53 30.36 -9.45
C LYS A 177 19.32 31.19 -10.74
N ALA A 178 18.82 30.61 -11.83
CA ALA A 178 18.60 31.35 -13.09
C ALA A 178 17.13 31.50 -13.52
N TRP A 179 16.15 30.98 -12.76
CA TRP A 179 14.73 31.08 -13.11
C TRP A 179 14.03 32.32 -12.50
N PHE A 180 14.59 32.91 -11.43
CA PHE A 180 13.92 33.98 -10.66
C PHE A 180 14.15 35.42 -11.16
N LYS A 181 14.89 35.66 -12.25
CA LYS A 181 15.14 37.03 -12.77
C LYS A 181 14.37 37.38 -14.04
N LYS A 182 13.34 36.60 -14.40
CA LYS A 182 12.52 36.81 -15.60
C LYS A 182 11.02 36.93 -15.35
N ILE A 183 10.60 37.08 -14.08
CA ILE A 183 9.18 37.21 -13.68
C ILE A 183 8.88 38.58 -13.02
N PHE A 184 9.88 39.43 -12.78
CA PHE A 184 9.67 40.82 -12.35
C PHE A 184 10.41 41.78 -13.28
N LYS A 185 9.78 42.08 -14.42
CA LYS A 185 9.82 43.38 -15.09
C LYS A 185 8.50 43.60 -15.80
#